data_AF-A0A9W6IQM1-F1
#
_entry.id   AF-A0A9W6IQM1-F1
#
_cell.length_a   1.000
_cell.length_b   1.000
_cell.length_c   1.000
_cell.angle_alpha   90.00
_cell.angle_beta   90.00
_cell.angle_gamma   90.00
#
_symmetry.space_group_name_H-M   'P 1'
#
loop_
_entity.id
_entity.type
_entity.pdbx_description
1 polymer ?
#
loop_
_entity_poly.entity_id
_entity_poly.type
_entity_poly.pdbx_seq_one_letter_code
_entity_poly.pdbx_strand_id
1 'polypeptide(L)'
;MLMAWIRADEKEFFDNFRADAANNIAPDRLSPEKKKEIFAKSIAKSKHINFINADMIYKLIYDRANESGFAPIFDKATHLVTTNKHILTEDMNINFVFKDPMDNYVYEFMYNNLSLLMMYACYVQISLYSEMAEMDQNYISSLMITNLGAYSGLFLNGKSEMVSFVNESMKEFLECPRCKCKFKLKKAESARFFINEVAKCSECGHEHQFPLRWLLSKVEIELD
;
A
#
# COMPACT_ATOMS: atom_id res chain seq x y z
N MET A 1 -3.40 1.47 13.31
CA MET A 1 -3.59 0.53 14.44
C MET A 1 -5.03 0.48 14.91
N LEU A 2 -5.67 1.61 15.27
CA LEU A 2 -7.03 1.61 15.82
C LEU A 2 -8.06 0.91 14.90
N MET A 3 -8.09 1.25 13.60
CA MET A 3 -8.96 0.57 12.62
C MET A 3 -8.67 -0.92 12.52
N ALA A 4 -7.39 -1.33 12.61
CA ALA A 4 -7.02 -2.74 12.63
C ALA A 4 -7.55 -3.45 13.88
N TRP A 5 -7.54 -2.79 15.05
CA TRP A 5 -8.09 -3.36 16.27
C TRP A 5 -9.61 -3.50 16.21
N ILE A 6 -10.32 -2.47 15.75
CA ILE A 6 -11.76 -2.55 15.52
C ILE A 6 -12.09 -3.74 14.61
N ARG A 7 -11.35 -3.90 13.51
CA ARG A 7 -11.52 -5.05 12.60
C ARG A 7 -11.19 -6.38 13.28
N ALA A 8 -10.11 -6.43 14.06
CA ALA A 8 -9.65 -7.64 14.72
C ALA A 8 -10.64 -8.14 15.78
N ASP A 9 -11.08 -7.25 16.67
CA ASP A 9 -12.00 -7.53 17.77
C ASP A 9 -12.66 -6.22 18.23
N GLU A 10 -13.81 -5.92 17.62
CA GLU A 10 -14.57 -4.70 17.91
C GLU A 10 -14.99 -4.62 19.38
N LYS A 11 -15.42 -5.75 19.96
CA LYS A 11 -15.86 -5.80 21.36
C LYS A 11 -14.69 -5.52 22.30
N GLU A 12 -13.56 -6.22 22.12
CA GLU A 12 -12.36 -5.97 22.92
C GLU A 12 -11.92 -4.50 22.81
N PHE A 13 -11.93 -3.93 21.60
CA PHE A 13 -11.57 -2.53 21.39
C PHE A 13 -12.48 -1.59 22.20
N PHE A 14 -13.81 -1.73 22.10
CA PHE A 14 -14.73 -0.84 22.81
C PHE A 14 -14.74 -1.04 24.33
N ASP A 15 -14.54 -2.27 24.81
CA ASP A 15 -14.40 -2.55 26.23
C ASP A 15 -13.17 -1.83 26.81
N ASN A 16 -12.03 -1.89 26.11
CA ASN A 16 -10.82 -1.16 26.49
C ASN A 16 -10.97 0.36 26.37
N PHE A 17 -11.67 0.83 25.33
CA PHE A 17 -11.90 2.26 25.09
C PHE A 17 -12.76 2.90 26.17
N ARG A 18 -13.83 2.22 26.59
CA ARG A 18 -14.73 2.69 27.65
C ARG A 18 -14.09 2.63 29.04
N ALA A 19 -13.24 1.65 29.29
CA ALA A 19 -12.59 1.48 30.58
C ALA A 19 -11.51 2.55 30.83
N ASP A 20 -10.55 2.67 29.93
CA ASP A 20 -9.46 3.66 30.02
C ASP A 20 -8.74 3.76 28.66
N ALA A 21 -9.19 4.67 27.80
CA ALA A 21 -8.60 4.84 26.48
C ALA A 21 -7.11 5.23 26.53
N ALA A 22 -6.69 6.01 27.52
CA ALA A 22 -5.32 6.51 27.61
C ALA A 22 -4.32 5.40 27.94
N ASN A 23 -4.70 4.47 28.81
CA ASN A 23 -3.80 3.38 29.21
C ASN A 23 -4.01 2.10 28.41
N ASN A 24 -5.22 1.81 27.95
CA ASN A 24 -5.53 0.54 27.31
C ASN A 24 -5.41 0.56 25.79
N ILE A 25 -5.43 1.73 25.15
CA ILE A 25 -5.42 1.85 23.68
C ILE A 25 -4.17 2.53 23.14
N ALA A 26 -3.48 3.31 23.96
CA ALA A 26 -2.29 4.02 23.51
C ALA A 26 -1.24 3.03 22.97
N PRO A 27 -0.73 3.22 21.73
CA PRO A 27 0.16 2.25 21.10
C PRO A 27 1.43 1.96 21.88
N ASP A 28 1.96 2.93 22.63
CA ASP A 28 3.13 2.78 23.49
C ASP A 28 2.89 1.86 24.70
N ARG A 29 1.62 1.68 25.11
CA ARG A 29 1.22 0.80 26.22
C ARG A 29 0.97 -0.65 25.81
N LEU A 30 0.79 -0.89 24.51
CA LEU A 30 0.58 -2.24 23.98
C LEU A 30 1.92 -2.95 23.72
N SER A 31 2.01 -4.20 24.16
CA SER A 31 3.18 -5.04 23.88
C SER A 31 3.34 -5.29 22.36
N PRO A 32 4.57 -5.57 21.89
CA PRO A 32 4.82 -5.99 20.51
C PRO A 32 3.93 -7.15 20.05
N GLU A 33 3.74 -8.14 20.91
CA GLU A 33 2.95 -9.34 20.65
C GLU A 33 1.48 -8.98 20.43
N LYS A 34 0.92 -8.13 21.30
CA LYS A 34 -0.47 -7.68 21.16
C LYS A 34 -0.69 -6.88 19.86
N LYS A 35 0.26 -6.03 19.48
CA LYS A 35 0.21 -5.29 18.21
C LYS A 35 0.18 -6.23 17.01
N LYS A 36 1.06 -7.23 16.99
CA LYS A 36 1.12 -8.24 15.92
C LYS A 36 -0.14 -9.09 15.88
N GLU A 37 -0.66 -9.49 17.04
CA GLU A 37 -1.92 -10.23 17.16
C GLU A 37 -3.09 -9.43 16.55
N ILE A 38 -3.20 -8.14 16.88
CA ILE A 38 -4.21 -7.24 16.31
C ILE A 38 -4.09 -7.20 14.78
N PHE A 39 -2.88 -6.99 14.24
CA PHE A 39 -2.69 -6.96 12.79
C PHE A 39 -3.02 -8.31 12.13
N ALA A 40 -2.61 -9.43 12.74
CA ALA A 40 -2.89 -10.77 12.21
C ALA A 40 -4.40 -11.04 12.15
N LYS A 41 -5.12 -10.76 13.24
CA LYS A 41 -6.58 -10.89 13.29
C LYS A 41 -7.28 -9.96 12.30
N SER A 42 -6.81 -8.72 12.17
CA SER A 42 -7.33 -7.76 11.20
C SER A 42 -7.17 -8.26 9.77
N ILE A 43 -6.00 -8.78 9.41
CA ILE A 43 -5.72 -9.35 8.09
C ILE A 43 -6.62 -10.57 7.85
N ALA A 44 -6.70 -11.50 8.80
CA ALA A 44 -7.52 -12.71 8.67
C ALA A 44 -9.02 -12.41 8.48
N LYS A 45 -9.50 -11.31 9.05
CA LYS A 45 -10.90 -10.87 8.91
C LYS A 45 -11.16 -9.97 7.71
N SER A 46 -10.12 -9.59 6.97
CA SER A 46 -10.24 -8.71 5.80
C SER A 46 -10.00 -9.49 4.53
N LYS A 47 -10.91 -9.39 3.57
CA LYS A 47 -10.75 -10.04 2.26
C LYS A 47 -9.67 -9.33 1.44
N HIS A 48 -8.99 -10.07 0.57
CA HIS A 48 -8.06 -9.56 -0.44
C HIS A 48 -6.78 -8.84 0.11
N ILE A 49 -6.32 -9.20 1.32
CA ILE A 49 -5.11 -8.62 1.97
C ILE A 49 -3.91 -9.60 1.95
N ASN A 50 -3.92 -10.63 1.10
CA ASN A 50 -2.92 -11.72 1.14
C ASN A 50 -1.47 -11.30 0.81
N PHE A 51 -1.27 -10.07 0.32
CA PHE A 51 0.04 -9.52 -0.05
C PHE A 51 0.84 -8.93 1.14
N ILE A 52 0.27 -8.88 2.34
CA ILE A 52 0.91 -8.31 3.54
C ILE A 52 0.69 -9.19 4.77
N ASN A 53 1.65 -9.20 5.70
CA ASN A 53 1.52 -9.92 6.97
C ASN A 53 1.74 -8.99 8.18
N ALA A 54 1.33 -9.48 9.35
CA ALA A 54 1.37 -8.73 10.61
C ALA A 54 2.78 -8.29 11.02
N ASP A 55 3.79 -9.15 10.82
CA ASP A 55 5.18 -8.84 11.14
C ASP A 55 5.72 -7.72 10.25
N MET A 56 5.37 -7.72 8.96
CA MET A 56 5.75 -6.65 8.04
C MET A 56 5.17 -5.31 8.50
N ILE A 57 3.88 -5.24 8.80
CA ILE A 57 3.24 -4.00 9.28
C ILE A 57 3.88 -3.54 10.59
N TYR A 58 4.09 -4.47 11.53
CA TYR A 58 4.73 -4.16 12.80
C TYR A 58 6.13 -3.58 12.61
N LYS A 59 6.97 -4.24 11.79
CA LYS A 59 8.34 -3.79 11.50
C LYS A 59 8.37 -2.43 10.82
N LEU A 60 7.42 -2.16 9.92
CA LEU A 60 7.35 -0.87 9.24
C LEU A 60 6.97 0.26 10.20
N ILE A 61 6.02 0.03 11.11
CA ILE A 61 5.46 1.11 11.94
C ILE A 61 6.24 1.31 13.24
N TYR A 62 6.64 0.23 13.91
CA TYR A 62 7.05 0.26 15.33
C TYR A 62 8.48 -0.18 15.60
N ASP A 63 9.10 -0.95 14.71
CA ASP A 63 10.45 -1.46 14.94
C ASP A 63 11.49 -0.35 14.73
N ARG A 64 12.08 0.10 15.83
CA ARG A 64 13.13 1.13 15.83
C ARG A 64 14.47 0.62 15.30
N ALA A 65 14.68 -0.70 15.24
CA ALA A 65 15.87 -1.28 14.65
C ALA A 65 15.75 -1.41 13.12
N ASN A 66 14.55 -1.25 12.56
CA ASN A 66 14.34 -1.27 11.11
C ASN A 66 14.66 0.12 10.53
N GLU A 67 15.88 0.32 10.03
CA GLU A 67 16.35 1.60 9.47
C GLU A 67 15.46 2.16 8.36
N SER A 68 14.78 1.29 7.60
CA SER A 68 13.82 1.67 6.54
C SER A 68 12.37 1.78 7.03
N GLY A 69 12.12 1.63 8.33
CA GLY A 69 10.82 1.78 8.97
C GLY A 69 10.49 3.23 9.32
N PHE A 70 9.21 3.49 9.60
CA PHE A 70 8.71 4.82 9.95
C PHE A 70 9.17 5.29 11.32
N ALA A 71 9.24 4.39 12.31
CA ALA A 71 9.66 4.72 13.67
C ALA A 71 11.01 5.48 13.72
N PRO A 72 12.13 4.93 13.19
CA PRO A 72 13.41 5.63 13.25
C PRO A 72 13.45 6.88 12.37
N ILE A 73 12.74 6.92 11.24
CA ILE A 73 12.65 8.11 10.38
C ILE A 73 11.93 9.25 11.12
N PHE A 74 10.81 8.97 11.78
CA PHE A 74 10.06 9.97 12.53
C PHE A 74 10.81 10.40 13.80
N ASP A 75 11.50 9.48 14.47
CA ASP A 75 12.37 9.84 15.60
C ASP A 75 13.52 10.76 15.11
N LYS A 76 14.15 10.49 13.95
CA LYS A 76 15.14 11.40 13.34
C LYS A 76 14.56 12.76 12.93
N ALA A 77 13.32 12.80 12.47
CA ALA A 77 12.65 14.04 12.08
C ALA A 77 12.30 14.93 13.28
N THR A 78 12.00 14.32 14.42
CA THR A 78 11.57 15.04 15.63
C THR A 78 12.73 15.40 16.55
N HIS A 79 13.75 14.55 16.64
CA HIS A 79 14.96 14.82 17.40
C HIS A 79 16.01 15.47 16.51
N LEU A 80 16.29 16.76 16.69
CA LEU A 80 17.31 17.47 15.89
C LEU A 80 18.73 16.92 16.13
N VAL A 81 19.02 16.53 17.38
CA VAL A 81 20.27 15.90 17.81
C VAL A 81 19.90 14.75 18.75
N THR A 82 20.49 13.57 18.57
CA THR A 82 20.21 12.40 19.41
C THR A 82 21.43 11.50 19.56
N THR A 83 21.58 10.89 20.74
CA THR A 83 22.65 9.92 21.06
C THR A 83 22.16 8.47 21.00
N ASN A 84 20.89 8.24 20.64
CA ASN A 84 20.36 6.89 20.50
C ASN A 84 21.06 6.17 19.34
N LYS A 85 21.66 5.00 19.62
CA LYS A 85 22.46 4.20 18.68
C LYS A 85 21.80 3.97 17.32
N HIS A 86 20.47 3.81 17.27
CA HIS A 86 19.75 3.51 16.02
C HIS A 86 19.52 4.74 15.13
N ILE A 87 19.61 5.93 15.71
CA ILE A 87 19.31 7.20 15.03
C ILE A 87 20.36 8.28 15.31
N LEU A 88 21.56 7.87 15.74
CA LEU A 88 22.65 8.73 16.20
C LEU A 88 22.90 9.83 15.17
N THR A 89 22.88 11.08 15.62
CA THR A 89 23.22 12.22 14.77
C THR A 89 24.72 12.21 14.52
N GLU A 90 25.10 12.26 13.24
CA GLU A 90 26.50 12.32 12.81
C GLU A 90 27.17 13.62 13.27
N ASP A 91 28.49 13.58 13.44
CA ASP A 91 29.27 14.77 13.79
C ASP A 91 29.05 15.89 12.77
N MET A 92 28.86 17.12 13.26
CA MET A 92 28.59 18.30 12.44
C MET A 92 27.29 18.22 11.61
N ASN A 93 26.34 17.36 12.01
CA ASN A 93 25.03 17.22 11.36
C ASN A 93 23.89 17.60 12.33
N ILE A 94 22.73 17.98 11.78
CA ILE A 94 21.48 18.21 12.54
C ILE A 94 20.36 17.45 11.80
N ASN A 95 20.47 16.12 11.82
CA ASN A 95 19.56 15.17 11.15
C ASN A 95 19.02 15.70 9.81
N PHE A 96 17.71 15.95 9.67
CA PHE A 96 17.13 16.36 8.39
C PHE A 96 17.29 17.85 8.03
N VAL A 97 17.83 18.69 8.92
CA VAL A 97 18.00 20.14 8.65
C VAL A 97 18.99 20.38 7.51
N PHE A 98 20.05 19.58 7.43
CA PHE A 98 21.10 19.69 6.40
C PHE A 98 21.15 18.48 5.46
N LYS A 99 20.04 17.74 5.34
CA LYS A 99 19.97 16.60 4.41
C LYS A 99 20.19 17.10 2.98
N ASP A 100 21.03 16.39 2.23
CA ASP A 100 21.21 16.63 0.80
C ASP A 100 19.85 16.50 0.08
N PRO A 101 19.37 17.56 -0.59
CA PRO A 101 18.12 17.48 -1.34
C PRO A 101 18.15 16.49 -2.50
N MET A 102 19.34 16.06 -2.95
CA MET A 102 19.49 15.04 -4.00
C MET A 102 19.50 13.61 -3.45
N ASP A 103 19.62 13.43 -2.13
CA ASP A 103 19.54 12.12 -1.51
C ASP A 103 18.08 11.65 -1.39
N ASN A 104 17.68 10.86 -2.37
CA ASN A 104 16.34 10.29 -2.46
C ASN A 104 16.10 9.07 -1.56
N TYR A 105 17.10 8.59 -0.82
CA TYR A 105 16.98 7.38 0.00
C TYR A 105 15.74 7.40 0.90
N VAL A 106 15.55 8.48 1.65
CA VAL A 106 14.40 8.61 2.55
C VAL A 106 13.08 8.56 1.77
N TYR A 107 13.02 9.24 0.62
CA TYR A 107 11.81 9.31 -0.19
C TYR A 107 11.48 7.95 -0.83
N GLU A 108 12.45 7.26 -1.41
CA GLU A 108 12.24 5.96 -2.06
C GLU A 108 11.67 4.91 -1.09
N PHE A 109 12.29 4.77 0.10
CA PHE A 109 11.80 3.84 1.11
C PHE A 109 10.47 4.28 1.70
N MET A 110 10.29 5.58 1.99
CA MET A 110 9.03 6.07 2.54
C MET A 110 7.88 5.87 1.56
N TYR A 111 8.02 6.20 0.28
CA TYR A 111 6.91 6.08 -0.67
C TYR A 111 6.52 4.63 -0.91
N ASN A 112 7.48 3.71 -0.99
CA ASN A 112 7.18 2.28 -1.11
C ASN A 112 6.41 1.76 0.12
N ASN A 113 6.98 1.96 1.31
CA ASN A 113 6.40 1.46 2.56
C ASN A 113 5.06 2.15 2.89
N LEU A 114 4.93 3.44 2.57
CA LEU A 114 3.70 4.19 2.79
C LEU A 114 2.60 3.69 1.86
N SER A 115 2.92 3.46 0.59
CA SER A 115 1.97 2.91 -0.38
C SER A 115 1.43 1.56 0.09
N LEU A 116 2.30 0.68 0.58
CA LEU A 116 1.90 -0.62 1.12
C LEU A 116 0.98 -0.47 2.35
N LEU A 117 1.31 0.41 3.29
CA LEU A 117 0.47 0.67 4.47
C LEU A 117 -0.86 1.33 4.12
N MET A 118 -0.88 2.23 3.14
CA MET A 118 -2.10 2.87 2.66
C MET A 118 -3.02 1.86 1.96
N MET A 119 -2.46 0.95 1.17
CA MET A 119 -3.21 -0.17 0.60
C MET A 119 -3.82 -1.03 1.70
N TYR A 120 -3.03 -1.45 2.68
CA TYR A 120 -3.53 -2.20 3.84
C TYR A 120 -4.67 -1.46 4.57
N ALA A 121 -4.48 -0.17 4.88
CA ALA A 121 -5.50 0.64 5.54
C ALA A 121 -6.79 0.74 4.72
N CYS A 122 -6.68 0.92 3.40
CA CYS A 122 -7.81 0.98 2.48
C CYS A 122 -8.62 -0.33 2.50
N TYR A 123 -7.97 -1.49 2.44
CA TYR A 123 -8.69 -2.77 2.47
C TYR A 123 -9.31 -3.08 3.84
N VAL A 124 -8.66 -2.68 4.95
CA VAL A 124 -9.27 -2.78 6.28
C VAL A 124 -10.51 -1.90 6.37
N GLN A 125 -10.46 -0.68 5.83
CA GLN A 125 -11.62 0.22 5.77
C GLN A 125 -12.76 -0.38 4.94
N ILE A 126 -12.46 -0.90 3.74
CA ILE A 126 -13.45 -1.58 2.91
C ILE A 126 -14.06 -2.76 3.68
N SER A 127 -13.24 -3.55 4.35
CA SER A 127 -13.75 -4.69 5.13
C SER A 127 -14.65 -4.26 6.29
N LEU A 128 -14.39 -3.11 6.93
CA LEU A 128 -15.26 -2.56 7.96
C LEU A 128 -16.55 -2.00 7.36
N TYR A 129 -16.47 -1.27 6.25
CA TYR A 129 -17.64 -0.74 5.56
C TYR A 129 -18.56 -1.84 5.02
N SER A 130 -17.98 -2.94 4.53
CA SER A 130 -18.74 -4.12 4.08
C SER A 130 -19.58 -4.77 5.17
N GLU A 131 -19.29 -4.53 6.46
CA GLU A 131 -20.16 -4.99 7.57
C GLU A 131 -21.34 -4.05 7.80
N MET A 132 -21.21 -2.79 7.42
CA MET A 132 -22.27 -1.79 7.55
C MET A 132 -23.22 -1.79 6.34
N ALA A 133 -22.67 -1.97 5.14
CA ALA A 133 -23.41 -2.02 3.89
C ALA A 133 -22.67 -2.90 2.88
N GLU A 134 -23.39 -3.70 2.12
CA GLU A 134 -22.79 -4.53 1.08
C GLU A 134 -22.10 -3.65 0.03
N MET A 135 -20.83 -3.92 -0.21
CA MET A 135 -20.00 -3.24 -1.19
C MET A 135 -20.02 -4.01 -2.51
N ASP A 136 -20.16 -3.28 -3.62
CA ASP A 136 -20.11 -3.84 -4.97
C ASP A 136 -18.78 -4.55 -5.24
N GLN A 137 -18.84 -5.83 -5.61
CA GLN A 137 -17.64 -6.65 -5.82
C GLN A 137 -16.82 -6.17 -7.02
N ASN A 138 -17.46 -5.67 -8.08
CA ASN A 138 -16.73 -5.14 -9.24
C ASN A 138 -15.89 -3.91 -8.87
N TYR A 139 -16.42 -3.04 -8.01
CA TYR A 139 -15.68 -1.91 -7.46
C TYR A 139 -14.46 -2.38 -6.64
N ILE A 140 -14.63 -3.37 -5.76
CA ILE A 140 -13.52 -3.91 -4.95
C ILE A 140 -12.45 -4.51 -5.86
N SER A 141 -12.82 -5.37 -6.81
CA SER A 141 -11.88 -5.99 -7.76
C SER A 141 -11.17 -4.94 -8.61
N SER A 142 -11.89 -3.91 -9.08
CA SER A 142 -11.30 -2.82 -9.86
C SER A 142 -10.27 -2.02 -9.06
N LEU A 143 -10.60 -1.69 -7.81
CA LEU A 143 -9.68 -1.02 -6.90
C LEU A 143 -8.45 -1.88 -6.61
N MET A 144 -8.64 -3.19 -6.42
CA MET A 144 -7.55 -4.12 -6.15
C MET A 144 -6.58 -4.21 -7.33
N ILE A 145 -7.10 -4.40 -8.54
CA ILE A 145 -6.31 -4.44 -9.78
C ILE A 145 -5.55 -3.13 -9.96
N THR A 146 -6.19 -2.00 -9.71
CA THR A 146 -5.57 -0.68 -9.81
C THR A 146 -4.43 -0.52 -8.81
N ASN A 147 -4.66 -0.83 -7.54
CA ASN A 147 -3.69 -0.65 -6.47
C ASN A 147 -2.48 -1.58 -6.63
N LEU A 148 -2.72 -2.89 -6.83
CA LEU A 148 -1.64 -3.87 -7.04
C LEU A 148 -0.91 -3.61 -8.35
N GLY A 149 -1.64 -3.23 -9.40
CA GLY A 149 -1.08 -2.88 -10.69
C GLY A 149 -0.13 -1.70 -10.59
N ALA A 150 -0.56 -0.60 -9.97
CA ALA A 150 0.25 0.57 -9.74
C ALA A 150 1.45 0.28 -8.82
N TYR A 151 1.22 -0.39 -7.70
CA TYR A 151 2.28 -0.73 -6.74
C TYR A 151 3.37 -1.60 -7.38
N SER A 152 2.97 -2.65 -8.11
CA SER A 152 3.91 -3.53 -8.82
C SER A 152 4.70 -2.80 -9.92
N GLY A 153 4.09 -1.77 -10.51
CA GLY A 153 4.70 -0.91 -11.52
C GLY A 153 5.76 0.03 -10.97
N LEU A 154 5.47 0.65 -9.82
CA LEU A 154 6.30 1.68 -9.22
C LEU A 154 7.42 1.10 -8.34
N PHE A 155 7.17 0.03 -7.58
CA PHE A 155 8.03 -0.32 -6.45
C PHE A 155 8.65 -1.72 -6.52
N LEU A 156 8.02 -2.66 -7.23
CA LEU A 156 8.58 -4.01 -7.35
C LEU A 156 9.63 -4.06 -8.45
N ASN A 157 10.62 -4.95 -8.33
CA ASN A 157 11.56 -5.26 -9.40
C ASN A 157 11.06 -6.45 -10.24
N GLY A 158 11.63 -6.65 -11.45
CA GLY A 158 11.28 -7.79 -12.30
C GLY A 158 9.94 -7.67 -13.05
N LYS A 159 9.32 -8.80 -13.40
CA LYS A 159 8.04 -8.85 -14.13
C LYS A 159 6.88 -8.50 -13.18
N SER A 160 5.92 -7.72 -13.65
CA SER A 160 4.66 -7.50 -12.90
C SER A 160 3.63 -8.55 -13.31
N GLU A 161 3.09 -9.27 -12.32
CA GLU A 161 2.00 -10.23 -12.51
C GLU A 161 0.75 -9.52 -13.01
N MET A 162 0.41 -8.36 -12.46
CA MET A 162 -0.72 -7.54 -12.90
C MET A 162 -0.60 -7.09 -14.36
N VAL A 163 0.60 -6.72 -14.79
CA VAL A 163 0.86 -6.40 -16.20
C VAL A 163 0.71 -7.64 -17.08
N SER A 164 1.11 -8.82 -16.58
CA SER A 164 0.93 -10.09 -17.30
C SER A 164 -0.55 -10.42 -17.44
N PHE A 165 -1.30 -10.35 -16.35
CA PHE A 165 -2.75 -10.52 -16.31
C PHE A 165 -3.46 -9.61 -17.31
N VAL A 166 -3.19 -8.30 -17.32
CA VAL A 166 -3.80 -7.39 -18.30
C VAL A 166 -3.43 -7.76 -19.73
N ASN A 167 -2.17 -8.10 -19.99
CA ASN A 167 -1.72 -8.48 -21.34
C ASN A 167 -2.35 -9.79 -21.84
N GLU A 168 -2.73 -10.68 -20.94
CA GLU A 168 -3.35 -11.97 -21.25
C GLU A 168 -4.87 -11.84 -21.35
N SER A 169 -5.51 -11.30 -20.31
CA SER A 169 -6.97 -11.18 -20.20
C SER A 169 -7.56 -10.09 -21.10
N MET A 170 -6.82 -9.02 -21.38
CA MET A 170 -7.31 -7.88 -22.17
C MET A 170 -6.66 -7.80 -23.56
N LYS A 171 -6.03 -8.89 -24.02
CA LYS A 171 -5.28 -8.94 -25.29
C LYS A 171 -6.07 -8.45 -26.50
N GLU A 172 -7.38 -8.73 -26.54
CA GLU A 172 -8.27 -8.33 -27.64
C GLU A 172 -8.53 -6.83 -27.67
N PHE A 173 -8.43 -6.15 -26.53
CA PHE A 173 -8.67 -4.71 -26.39
C PHE A 173 -7.40 -3.87 -26.51
N LEU A 174 -6.21 -4.48 -26.44
CA LEU A 174 -4.91 -3.80 -26.53
C LEU A 174 -4.50 -3.50 -27.98
N GLU A 175 -5.29 -2.66 -28.64
CA GLU A 175 -5.04 -2.15 -29.99
C GLU A 175 -4.98 -0.63 -29.99
N CYS A 176 -3.96 -0.05 -30.64
CA CYS A 176 -3.84 1.39 -30.71
C CYS A 176 -4.88 1.96 -31.69
N PRO A 177 -5.69 2.96 -31.29
CA PRO A 177 -6.75 3.50 -32.13
C PRO A 177 -6.23 4.21 -33.40
N ARG A 178 -4.95 4.64 -33.39
CA ARG A 178 -4.30 5.38 -34.49
C ARG A 178 -3.63 4.47 -35.53
N CYS A 179 -2.69 3.61 -35.12
CA CYS A 179 -1.95 2.72 -36.04
C CYS A 179 -2.65 1.37 -36.27
N LYS A 180 -3.68 1.02 -35.47
CA LYS A 180 -4.32 -0.31 -35.44
C LYS A 180 -3.39 -1.47 -35.10
N CYS A 181 -2.20 -1.15 -34.60
CA CYS A 181 -1.23 -2.13 -34.18
C CYS A 181 -1.57 -2.62 -32.77
N LYS A 182 -1.56 -3.95 -32.59
CA LYS A 182 -1.69 -4.58 -31.28
C LYS A 182 -0.46 -4.27 -30.44
N PHE A 183 -0.63 -3.97 -29.17
CA PHE A 183 0.48 -3.68 -28.26
C PHE A 183 0.35 -4.45 -26.96
N LYS A 184 1.42 -4.44 -26.17
CA LYS A 184 1.43 -4.98 -24.81
C LYS A 184 1.72 -3.85 -23.83
N LEU A 185 1.04 -3.86 -22.70
CA LEU A 185 1.37 -3.00 -21.58
C LEU A 185 2.78 -3.33 -21.09
N LYS A 186 3.64 -2.30 -21.04
CA LYS A 186 4.98 -2.39 -20.48
C LYS A 186 4.93 -2.01 -19.00
N LYS A 187 5.79 -2.63 -18.18
CA LYS A 187 5.89 -2.31 -16.75
C LYS A 187 6.18 -0.84 -16.49
N ALA A 188 7.07 -0.22 -17.28
CA ALA A 188 7.39 1.21 -17.16
C ALA A 188 6.16 2.14 -17.31
N GLU A 189 5.11 1.69 -18.01
CA GLU A 189 3.88 2.45 -18.22
C GLU A 189 2.74 2.00 -17.29
N SER A 190 2.95 0.94 -16.49
CA SER A 190 1.88 0.27 -15.74
C SER A 190 1.22 1.17 -14.71
N ALA A 191 2.00 1.94 -13.93
CA ALA A 191 1.45 2.87 -12.95
C ALA A 191 0.51 3.89 -13.61
N ARG A 192 0.95 4.46 -14.74
CA ARG A 192 0.16 5.40 -15.51
C ARG A 192 -1.09 4.74 -16.10
N PHE A 193 -0.98 3.51 -16.58
CA PHE A 193 -2.10 2.73 -17.10
C PHE A 193 -3.14 2.41 -16.03
N PHE A 194 -2.74 1.90 -14.87
CA PHE A 194 -3.67 1.51 -13.81
C PHE A 194 -4.34 2.72 -13.14
N ILE A 195 -3.60 3.81 -12.92
CA ILE A 195 -4.13 5.00 -12.21
C ILE A 195 -4.94 5.89 -13.16
N ASN A 196 -4.35 6.23 -14.32
CA ASN A 196 -4.90 7.25 -15.23
C ASN A 196 -5.57 6.65 -16.46
N GLU A 197 -5.60 5.33 -16.60
CA GLU A 197 -6.20 4.65 -17.75
C GLU A 197 -5.57 5.10 -19.08
N VAL A 198 -4.27 5.43 -19.08
CA VAL A 198 -3.56 5.84 -20.31
C VAL A 198 -2.64 4.73 -20.79
N ALA A 199 -2.82 4.35 -22.06
CA ALA A 199 -1.96 3.44 -22.77
C ALA A 199 -1.11 4.16 -23.81
N LYS A 200 0.15 3.74 -23.94
CA LYS A 200 1.10 4.24 -24.94
C LYS A 200 1.43 3.14 -25.94
N CYS A 201 1.18 3.43 -27.22
CA CYS A 201 1.50 2.52 -28.31
C CYS A 201 3.04 2.38 -28.48
N SER A 202 3.54 1.15 -28.61
CA SER A 202 4.97 0.89 -28.83
C SER A 202 5.48 1.31 -30.21
N GLU A 203 4.61 1.27 -31.23
CA GLU A 203 5.03 1.51 -32.62
C GLU A 203 4.98 2.99 -33.00
N CYS A 204 3.84 3.65 -32.74
CA CYS A 204 3.63 5.04 -33.17
C CYS A 204 3.74 6.07 -32.04
N GLY A 205 3.98 5.62 -30.80
CA GLY A 205 4.12 6.49 -29.62
C GLY A 205 2.83 7.20 -29.18
N HIS A 206 1.70 6.97 -29.86
CA HIS A 206 0.43 7.63 -29.53
C HIS A 206 -0.07 7.19 -28.15
N GLU A 207 -0.42 8.18 -27.33
CA GLU A 207 -1.03 8.00 -26.02
C GLU A 207 -2.53 8.21 -26.12
N HIS A 208 -3.29 7.31 -25.51
CA HIS A 208 -4.75 7.31 -25.58
C HIS A 208 -5.36 6.75 -24.30
N GLN A 209 -6.60 7.12 -24.04
CA GLN A 209 -7.40 6.57 -22.96
C GLN A 209 -7.76 5.11 -23.26
N PHE A 210 -7.66 4.27 -22.24
CA PHE A 210 -7.97 2.85 -22.26
C PHE A 210 -8.99 2.57 -21.14
N PRO A 211 -10.23 2.16 -21.46
CA PRO A 211 -11.33 2.13 -20.51
C PRO A 211 -11.26 0.92 -19.54
N LEU A 212 -10.20 0.85 -18.73
CA LEU A 212 -9.89 -0.31 -17.88
C LEU A 212 -11.02 -0.59 -16.89
N ARG A 213 -11.42 0.39 -16.07
CA ARG A 213 -12.49 0.21 -15.07
C ARG A 213 -13.80 -0.23 -15.70
N TRP A 214 -14.14 0.33 -16.86
CA TRP A 214 -15.34 -0.09 -17.58
C TRP A 214 -15.24 -1.54 -18.03
N LEU A 215 -14.10 -1.97 -18.60
CA LEU A 215 -13.89 -3.36 -18.99
C LEU A 215 -13.96 -4.30 -17.78
N LEU A 216 -13.34 -3.94 -16.66
CA LEU A 216 -13.39 -4.71 -15.42
C LEU A 216 -14.82 -4.84 -14.87
N SER A 217 -15.68 -3.83 -15.06
CA SER A 217 -17.10 -3.89 -14.67
C SER A 217 -17.95 -4.84 -15.54
N LYS A 218 -17.41 -5.34 -16.66
CA LYS A 218 -18.10 -6.24 -17.58
C LYS A 218 -17.65 -7.69 -17.45
N VAL A 219 -16.64 -7.95 -16.63
CA VAL A 219 -16.06 -9.28 -16.44
C VAL A 219 -16.22 -9.65 -14.98
N GLU A 220 -16.77 -10.83 -14.70
CA GLU A 220 -16.70 -11.40 -13.36
C GLU A 220 -15.24 -11.82 -13.11
N ILE A 221 -14.55 -11.06 -12.26
CA ILE A 221 -13.18 -11.37 -11.85
C ILE A 221 -13.23 -11.77 -10.39
N GLU A 222 -13.12 -13.08 -10.15
CA GLU A 222 -12.83 -13.62 -8.82
C GLU A 222 -11.31 -13.50 -8.58
N LEU A 223 -10.94 -12.64 -7.63
CA LEU A 223 -9.57 -12.52 -7.13
C LEU A 223 -9.50 -13.27 -5.80
N ASP A 224 -9.03 -14.52 -5.85
CA ASP A 224 -8.73 -15.35 -4.67
C ASP A 224 -7.59 -14.77 -3.81
#